data_AF-G5J8X0-F1
#
_entry.id   AF-G5J8X0-F1
#
_cell.length_a   1.000
_cell.length_b   1.000
_cell.length_c   1.000
_cell.angle_alpha   90.00
_cell.angle_beta   90.00
_cell.angle_gamma   90.00
#
_symmetry.space_group_name_H-M   'P 1'
#
loop_
_entity.id
_entity.type
_entity.pdbx_description
1 polymer ?
#
loop_
_entity_poly.entity_id
_entity_poly.type
_entity_poly.pdbx_seq_one_letter_code
_entity_poly.pdbx_strand_id
1 'polypeptide(L)'
;MNYTQEQIIEIATLPTTAFKFKTHVDTLVDFYRWIRTQWTTSAQTELKRKYSLDLRTKTDRLKFAWYAAKELAQDCLPPSTSHCHRAKSKDSPIHPKGEVQTTKILCQAIALLNPLRPTNTLEDAPAYRVLGSPISADELVRNYKILAQKWHPDVNPSPEALGRFQLITNIYKALRSQWFAKYSPLIAKEKIGDLAIQLAYAVKLPYPPESFWA
;
A
#
# COMPACT_ATOMS: atom_id res chain seq x y z
N MET A 1 -19.61 29.49 -17.75
CA MET A 1 -19.74 28.38 -16.78
C MET A 1 -18.34 28.00 -16.33
N ASN A 2 -18.13 27.85 -15.02
CA ASN A 2 -16.88 27.33 -14.47
C ASN A 2 -17.12 25.86 -14.13
N TYR A 3 -16.24 24.97 -14.60
CA TYR A 3 -16.31 23.56 -14.26
C TYR A 3 -15.69 23.34 -12.87
N THR A 4 -16.40 22.63 -12.00
CA THR A 4 -15.87 22.22 -10.69
C THR A 4 -14.97 21.00 -10.83
N GLN A 5 -14.13 20.75 -9.82
CA GLN A 5 -13.21 19.61 -9.81
C GLN A 5 -13.94 18.27 -9.94
N GLU A 6 -15.09 18.12 -9.27
CA GLU A 6 -15.93 16.92 -9.35
C GLU A 6 -16.44 16.67 -10.78
N GLN A 7 -16.87 17.73 -11.47
CA GLN A 7 -17.33 17.65 -12.86
C GLN A 7 -16.20 17.27 -13.83
N ILE A 8 -14.97 17.73 -13.59
CA ILE A 8 -13.80 17.37 -14.41
C ILE A 8 -13.47 15.88 -14.23
N ILE A 9 -13.53 15.36 -12.99
CA ILE A 9 -13.32 13.94 -12.69
C ILE A 9 -14.41 13.08 -13.33
N GLU A 10 -15.67 13.51 -13.29
CA GLU A 10 -16.78 12.82 -13.94
C GLU A 10 -16.55 12.70 -15.46
N ILE A 11 -16.10 13.78 -16.11
CA ILE A 11 -15.77 13.77 -17.55
C ILE A 11 -14.56 12.87 -17.84
N ALA A 12 -13.55 12.86 -16.96
CA ALA A 12 -12.33 12.06 -17.13
C ALA A 12 -12.58 10.55 -16.98
N THR A 13 -13.58 10.15 -16.18
CA THR A 13 -13.97 8.75 -15.94
C THR A 13 -14.89 8.17 -17.02
N LEU A 14 -15.35 8.99 -17.98
CA LEU A 14 -16.20 8.52 -19.08
C LEU A 14 -15.51 7.40 -19.89
N PRO A 15 -16.23 6.30 -20.19
CA PRO A 15 -15.70 5.19 -20.98
C PRO A 15 -15.51 5.60 -22.45
N THR A 16 -14.69 4.86 -23.20
CA THR A 16 -14.46 5.11 -24.64
C THR A 16 -15.71 4.94 -25.50
N THR A 17 -16.77 4.31 -24.97
CA THR A 17 -18.10 4.22 -25.58
C THR A 17 -18.95 5.48 -25.39
N ALA A 18 -18.54 6.42 -24.53
CA ALA A 18 -19.30 7.62 -24.19
C ALA A 18 -19.59 8.54 -25.39
N PHE A 19 -18.77 8.47 -26.45
CA PHE A 19 -18.97 9.25 -27.69
C PHE A 19 -20.23 8.85 -28.47
N LYS A 20 -20.92 7.76 -28.09
CA LYS A 20 -22.17 7.30 -28.72
C LYS A 20 -23.43 7.94 -28.12
N PHE A 21 -23.34 8.45 -26.90
CA PHE A 21 -24.50 8.99 -26.18
C PHE A 21 -24.58 10.50 -26.32
N LYS A 22 -25.74 11.00 -26.75
CA LYS A 22 -25.95 12.43 -27.04
C LYS A 22 -25.62 13.33 -25.84
N THR A 23 -26.02 12.93 -24.64
CA THR A 23 -25.76 13.67 -23.40
C THR A 23 -24.26 13.88 -23.16
N HIS A 24 -23.46 12.81 -23.22
CA HIS A 24 -22.01 12.90 -23.04
C HIS A 24 -21.31 13.66 -24.15
N VAL A 25 -21.81 13.55 -25.39
CA VAL A 25 -21.29 14.34 -26.52
C VAL A 25 -21.51 15.83 -26.28
N ASP A 26 -22.70 16.23 -25.82
CA ASP A 26 -23.02 17.63 -25.55
C ASP A 26 -22.15 18.16 -24.38
N THR A 27 -22.00 17.38 -23.30
CA THR A 27 -21.09 17.73 -22.19
C THR A 27 -19.64 17.92 -22.65
N LEU A 28 -19.12 17.03 -23.51
CA LEU A 28 -17.75 17.12 -24.04
C LEU A 28 -17.58 18.30 -25.00
N VAL A 29 -18.60 18.65 -25.78
CA VAL A 29 -18.59 19.84 -26.64
C VAL A 29 -18.52 21.11 -25.80
N ASP A 30 -19.28 21.19 -24.72
CA ASP A 30 -19.28 22.36 -23.85
C ASP A 30 -17.97 22.48 -23.07
N PHE A 31 -17.44 21.34 -22.61
CA PHE A 31 -16.13 21.27 -21.96
C PHE A 31 -14.99 21.66 -22.92
N TYR A 32 -15.04 21.22 -24.18
CA TYR A 32 -14.10 21.65 -25.21
C TYR A 32 -14.09 23.17 -25.38
N ARG A 33 -15.26 23.80 -25.46
CA ARG A 33 -15.37 25.27 -25.59
C ARG A 33 -14.78 25.97 -24.39
N TRP A 34 -15.02 25.46 -23.19
CA TRP A 34 -14.45 25.99 -21.96
C TRP A 34 -12.93 25.84 -21.90
N ILE A 35 -12.37 24.69 -22.25
CA ILE A 35 -10.90 24.51 -22.31
C ILE A 35 -10.27 25.51 -23.28
N ARG A 36 -10.91 25.77 -24.42
CA ARG A 36 -10.39 26.74 -25.40
C ARG A 36 -10.35 28.17 -24.89
N THR A 37 -11.17 28.53 -23.90
CA THR A 37 -11.12 29.85 -23.25
C THR A 37 -10.14 29.89 -22.08
N GLN A 38 -9.91 28.76 -21.41
CA GLN A 38 -9.01 28.68 -20.25
C GLN A 38 -7.54 28.41 -20.62
N TRP A 39 -7.28 27.61 -21.65
CA TRP A 39 -5.93 27.16 -21.98
C TRP A 39 -5.23 28.09 -22.97
N THR A 40 -3.92 28.27 -22.78
CA THR A 40 -3.07 28.98 -23.72
C THR A 40 -2.96 28.23 -25.05
N THR A 41 -2.62 28.96 -26.12
CA THR A 41 -2.42 28.37 -27.46
C THR A 41 -1.30 27.33 -27.46
N SER A 42 -0.25 27.52 -26.66
CA SER A 42 0.84 26.55 -26.49
C SER A 42 0.34 25.24 -25.89
N ALA A 43 -0.40 25.28 -24.79
CA ALA A 43 -0.96 24.09 -24.14
C ALA A 43 -1.91 23.32 -25.07
N GLN A 44 -2.74 24.04 -25.84
CA GLN A 44 -3.61 23.42 -26.84
C GLN A 44 -2.81 22.72 -27.95
N THR A 45 -1.72 23.32 -28.43
CA THR A 45 -0.85 22.70 -29.46
C THR A 45 -0.07 21.50 -28.93
N GLU A 46 0.33 21.54 -27.65
CA GLU A 46 1.04 20.44 -27.00
C GLU A 46 0.15 19.20 -26.88
N LEU A 47 -1.07 19.35 -26.34
CA LEU A 47 -2.02 18.25 -26.23
C LEU A 47 -2.39 17.67 -27.61
N LYS A 48 -2.59 18.54 -28.59
CA LYS A 48 -2.87 18.14 -29.98
C LYS A 48 -1.74 17.29 -30.56
N ARG A 49 -0.48 17.70 -30.33
CA ARG A 49 0.71 16.97 -30.79
C ARG A 49 0.89 15.65 -30.04
N LYS A 50 0.63 15.63 -28.74
CA LYS A 50 0.77 14.45 -27.88
C LYS A 50 -0.14 13.30 -28.29
N TYR A 51 -1.38 13.60 -28.69
CA TYR A 51 -2.37 12.60 -29.07
C TYR A 51 -2.67 12.57 -30.59
N SER A 52 -1.89 13.28 -31.40
CA SER A 52 -2.03 13.35 -32.87
C SER A 52 -3.48 13.62 -33.33
N LEU A 53 -4.12 14.63 -32.72
CA LEU A 53 -5.55 14.92 -32.94
C LEU A 53 -5.76 15.95 -34.05
N ASP A 54 -6.79 15.76 -34.90
CA ASP A 54 -7.22 16.77 -35.85
C ASP A 54 -8.50 17.49 -35.40
N LEU A 55 -8.35 18.69 -34.83
CA LEU A 55 -9.44 19.53 -34.34
C LEU A 55 -10.40 20.04 -35.44
N ARG A 56 -10.17 19.70 -36.71
CA ARG A 56 -11.17 19.92 -37.77
C ARG A 56 -12.34 18.95 -37.64
N THR A 57 -12.11 17.73 -37.17
CA THR A 57 -13.16 16.71 -37.04
C THR A 57 -13.91 16.83 -35.72
N LYS A 58 -15.22 16.56 -35.72
CA LYS A 58 -16.04 16.58 -34.50
C LYS A 58 -15.54 15.54 -33.49
N THR A 59 -15.21 14.35 -33.97
CA THR A 59 -14.74 13.23 -33.13
C THR A 59 -13.47 13.55 -32.38
N ASP A 60 -12.49 14.18 -33.03
CA ASP A 60 -11.22 14.48 -32.37
C ASP A 60 -11.31 15.70 -31.45
N ARG A 61 -12.28 16.61 -31.65
CA ARG A 61 -12.62 17.64 -30.65
C ARG A 61 -13.15 17.02 -29.36
N LEU A 62 -14.00 15.99 -29.47
CA LEU A 62 -14.51 15.27 -28.30
C LEU A 62 -13.39 14.51 -27.57
N LYS A 63 -12.53 13.82 -28.33
CA LYS A 63 -11.35 13.17 -27.75
C LYS A 63 -10.42 14.18 -27.10
N PHE A 64 -10.20 15.33 -27.72
CA PHE A 64 -9.40 16.41 -27.15
C PHE A 64 -9.95 16.87 -25.80
N ALA A 65 -11.25 17.12 -25.69
CA ALA A 65 -11.90 17.46 -24.43
C ALA A 65 -11.74 16.37 -23.37
N TRP A 66 -11.89 15.11 -23.76
CA TRP A 66 -11.73 13.98 -22.85
C TRP A 66 -10.28 13.81 -22.36
N TYR A 67 -9.28 13.94 -23.24
CA TYR A 67 -7.87 13.90 -22.85
C TYR A 67 -7.47 15.09 -21.99
N ALA A 68 -7.98 16.28 -22.29
CA ALA A 68 -7.77 17.46 -21.46
C ALA A 68 -8.40 17.29 -20.07
N ALA A 69 -9.59 16.68 -19.96
CA ALA A 69 -10.18 16.34 -18.66
C ALA A 69 -9.30 15.38 -17.86
N LYS A 70 -8.70 14.40 -18.54
CA LYS A 70 -7.77 13.45 -17.91
C LYS A 70 -6.46 14.09 -17.45
N GLU A 71 -5.90 15.02 -18.20
CA GLU A 71 -4.71 15.76 -17.78
C GLU A 71 -5.04 16.69 -16.59
N LEU A 72 -6.15 17.42 -16.65
CA LEU A 72 -6.60 18.25 -15.52
C LEU A 72 -6.89 17.43 -14.26
N ALA A 73 -7.45 16.23 -14.41
CA ALA A 73 -7.66 15.32 -13.29
C ALA A 73 -6.35 14.73 -12.73
N GLN A 74 -5.28 14.64 -13.54
CA GLN A 74 -3.95 14.19 -13.12
C GLN A 74 -3.17 15.27 -12.37
N ASP A 75 -3.28 16.53 -12.79
CA ASP A 75 -2.62 17.68 -12.14
C ASP A 75 -3.25 18.06 -10.79
N CYS A 76 -4.43 17.51 -10.45
CA CYS A 76 -5.06 17.64 -9.14
C CYS A 76 -4.56 16.62 -8.09
N LEU A 77 -3.61 15.76 -8.47
CA LEU A 77 -2.74 15.06 -7.51
C LEU A 77 -1.49 15.94 -7.32
N PRO A 78 -0.92 16.04 -6.09
CA PRO A 78 0.18 16.96 -5.84
C PRO A 78 1.29 16.75 -6.88
N PRO A 79 1.85 17.84 -7.46
CA PRO A 79 2.80 17.71 -8.54
C PRO A 79 3.99 16.90 -8.03
N SER A 80 4.32 15.81 -8.74
CA SER A 80 5.60 15.15 -8.52
C SER A 80 6.66 16.21 -8.78
N THR A 81 7.39 16.65 -7.75
CA THR A 81 8.54 17.52 -7.94
C THR A 81 9.65 16.73 -8.61
N SER A 82 9.53 16.57 -9.92
CA SER A 82 10.65 16.32 -10.81
C SER A 82 11.19 17.68 -11.30
N HIS A 83 11.53 18.57 -10.37
CA HIS A 83 12.43 19.68 -10.68
C HIS A 83 13.85 19.20 -10.42
N CYS A 84 14.39 18.44 -11.37
CA CYS A 84 15.82 18.29 -11.49
C CYS A 84 16.38 19.57 -12.12
N HIS A 85 17.07 20.37 -11.32
CA HIS A 85 18.07 21.29 -11.84
C HIS A 85 19.08 20.47 -12.64
N ARG A 86 19.03 20.59 -13.97
CA ARG A 86 20.00 19.95 -14.87
C ARG A 86 21.30 20.75 -14.87
N ALA A 87 22.12 20.51 -13.87
CA ALA A 87 23.57 20.57 -14.06
C ALA A 87 23.97 19.49 -15.08
N LYS A 88 24.80 19.87 -16.04
CA LYS A 88 25.33 18.97 -17.07
C LYS A 88 26.28 17.98 -16.41
N SER A 89 26.01 16.69 -16.51
CA SER A 89 27.06 15.67 -16.53
C SER A 89 26.58 14.47 -17.34
N LYS A 90 27.37 14.15 -18.38
CA LYS A 90 27.37 12.88 -19.10
C LYS A 90 27.94 11.83 -18.14
N ASP A 91 27.21 10.73 -17.98
CA ASP A 91 27.68 9.34 -18.12
C ASP A 91 26.67 8.40 -17.44
N SER A 92 26.33 7.32 -18.15
CA SER A 92 25.28 6.34 -17.83
C SER A 92 25.63 5.51 -16.57
N PRO A 93 24.69 4.74 -15.97
CA PRO A 93 24.20 3.49 -16.58
C PRO A 93 22.68 3.29 -16.50
N ILE A 94 22.24 2.33 -17.30
CA ILE A 94 20.86 1.91 -17.57
C ILE A 94 20.19 1.39 -16.29
N HIS A 95 19.25 2.15 -15.72
CA HIS A 95 18.29 1.64 -14.74
C HIS A 95 16.95 1.32 -15.44
N PRO A 96 16.35 0.15 -15.18
CA PRO A 96 15.09 -0.24 -15.82
C PRO A 96 13.96 0.66 -15.33
N LYS A 97 13.37 1.45 -16.24
CA LYS A 97 12.22 2.35 -15.99
C LYS A 97 11.03 1.66 -15.30
N GLY A 98 10.95 0.33 -15.32
CA GLY A 98 9.89 -0.46 -14.69
C GLY A 98 9.93 -0.44 -13.15
N GLU A 99 11.11 -0.41 -12.54
CA GLU A 99 11.26 -0.49 -11.07
C GLU A 99 10.79 0.80 -10.38
N VAL A 100 11.09 1.94 -10.99
CA VAL A 100 10.63 3.26 -10.49
C VAL A 100 9.10 3.38 -10.60
N GLN A 101 8.49 2.73 -11.58
CA GLN A 101 7.04 2.80 -11.79
C GLN A 101 6.27 1.87 -10.84
N THR A 102 6.79 0.66 -10.55
CA THR A 102 6.21 -0.24 -9.55
C THR A 102 6.29 0.34 -8.15
N THR A 103 7.42 0.93 -7.74
CA THR A 103 7.54 1.61 -6.44
C THR A 103 6.56 2.77 -6.32
N LYS A 104 6.39 3.58 -7.38
CA LYS A 104 5.42 4.69 -7.38
C LYS A 104 3.98 4.23 -7.22
N ILE A 105 3.59 3.19 -7.97
CA ILE A 105 2.24 2.61 -7.86
C ILE A 105 2.01 2.05 -6.46
N LEU A 106 3.00 1.35 -5.88
CA LEU A 106 2.92 0.81 -4.53
C LEU A 106 2.81 1.91 -3.47
N CYS A 107 3.65 2.94 -3.51
CA CYS A 107 3.58 4.06 -2.57
C CYS A 107 2.21 4.76 -2.64
N GLN A 108 1.67 4.94 -3.85
CA GLN A 108 0.37 5.58 -4.03
C GLN A 108 -0.78 4.69 -3.57
N ALA A 109 -0.71 3.37 -3.81
CA ALA A 109 -1.65 2.42 -3.24
C ALA A 109 -1.60 2.43 -1.71
N ILE A 110 -0.40 2.42 -1.11
CA ILE A 110 -0.22 2.49 0.36
C ILE A 110 -0.82 3.78 0.94
N ALA A 111 -0.64 4.92 0.26
CA ALA A 111 -1.20 6.20 0.70
C ALA A 111 -2.74 6.25 0.65
N LEU A 112 -3.38 5.41 -0.19
CA LEU A 112 -4.83 5.29 -0.28
C LEU A 112 -5.40 4.27 0.71
N LEU A 113 -4.57 3.43 1.32
CA LEU A 113 -5.00 2.53 2.39
C LEU A 113 -5.25 3.34 3.66
N ASN A 114 -6.32 2.99 4.39
CA ASN A 114 -6.53 3.54 5.72
C ASN A 114 -5.29 3.27 6.59
N PRO A 115 -4.84 4.23 7.41
CA PRO A 115 -3.71 4.02 8.30
C PRO A 115 -3.99 2.79 9.16
N LEU A 116 -3.05 1.85 9.15
CA LEU A 116 -3.16 0.63 9.94
C LEU A 116 -3.34 1.04 11.41
N ARG A 117 -4.34 0.44 12.07
CA ARG A 117 -4.49 0.65 13.51
C ARG A 117 -3.23 0.14 14.20
N PRO A 118 -2.70 0.89 15.19
CA PRO A 118 -1.56 0.42 15.95
C PRO A 118 -1.91 -0.92 16.63
N THR A 119 -0.94 -1.81 16.67
CA THR A 119 -1.02 -3.09 17.39
C THR A 119 -1.12 -2.85 18.89
N ASN A 120 -1.58 -3.87 19.63
CA ASN A 120 -1.71 -3.80 21.08
C ASN A 120 -0.41 -4.01 21.85
N THR A 121 0.74 -4.07 21.18
CA THR A 121 2.09 -4.24 21.74
C THR A 121 2.33 -5.61 22.42
N LEU A 122 1.42 -6.58 22.30
CA LEU A 122 1.65 -7.93 22.82
C LEU A 122 2.76 -8.68 22.06
N GLU A 123 3.01 -8.31 20.80
CA GLU A 123 4.08 -8.87 19.97
C GLU A 123 5.47 -8.71 20.59
N ASP A 124 5.64 -7.71 21.45
CA ASP A 124 6.87 -7.40 22.16
C ASP A 124 7.00 -8.14 23.51
N ALA A 125 5.94 -8.81 23.97
CA ALA A 125 6.00 -9.57 25.21
C ALA A 125 6.95 -10.77 25.09
N PRO A 126 7.62 -11.19 26.20
CA PRO A 126 8.65 -12.23 26.17
C PRO A 126 8.19 -13.54 25.52
N ALA A 127 6.94 -13.96 25.78
CA ALA A 127 6.37 -15.18 25.22
C ALA A 127 6.19 -15.11 23.69
N TYR A 128 5.84 -13.93 23.16
CA TYR A 128 5.69 -13.72 21.71
C TYR A 128 7.05 -13.67 21.03
N ARG A 129 8.03 -13.02 21.65
CA ARG A 129 9.41 -12.97 21.15
C ARG A 129 10.04 -14.36 21.02
N VAL A 130 9.76 -15.29 21.95
CA VAL A 130 10.19 -16.70 21.81
C VAL A 130 9.70 -17.29 20.50
N LEU A 131 8.49 -16.93 20.06
CA LEU A 131 7.88 -17.38 18.80
C LEU A 131 8.11 -16.41 17.63
N GLY A 132 9.03 -15.45 17.76
CA GLY A 132 9.41 -14.54 16.67
C GLY A 132 8.40 -13.41 16.42
N SER A 133 7.72 -12.93 17.47
CA SER A 133 6.81 -11.79 17.45
C SER A 133 5.72 -11.86 16.36
N PRO A 134 4.92 -12.95 16.33
CA PRO A 134 3.92 -13.15 15.28
C PRO A 134 2.80 -12.11 15.34
N ILE A 135 2.52 -11.46 14.21
CA ILE A 135 1.40 -10.51 14.07
C ILE A 135 0.13 -11.26 13.64
N SER A 136 0.28 -12.28 12.79
CA SER A 136 -0.82 -13.08 12.25
C SER A 136 -0.83 -14.52 12.77
N ALA A 137 -1.99 -15.19 12.70
CA ALA A 137 -2.13 -16.58 13.10
C ALA A 137 -1.29 -17.53 12.22
N ASP A 138 -1.16 -17.23 10.93
CA ASP A 138 -0.37 -18.03 9.99
C ASP A 138 1.13 -17.90 10.28
N GLU A 139 1.57 -16.70 10.65
CA GLU A 139 2.94 -16.44 11.09
C GLU A 139 3.26 -17.19 12.39
N LEU A 140 2.34 -17.19 13.37
CA LEU A 140 2.48 -18.00 14.59
C LEU A 140 2.72 -19.48 14.26
N VAL A 141 1.93 -20.05 13.34
CA VAL A 141 2.06 -21.46 12.93
C VAL A 141 3.38 -21.70 12.19
N ARG A 142 3.78 -20.78 11.29
CA ARG A 142 5.03 -20.88 10.53
C ARG A 142 6.23 -20.84 11.46
N ASN A 143 6.26 -19.88 12.38
CA ASN A 143 7.36 -19.68 13.31
C ASN A 143 7.49 -20.88 14.27
N TYR A 144 6.36 -21.40 14.76
CA TYR A 144 6.34 -22.64 15.53
C TYR A 144 6.95 -23.81 14.77
N LYS A 145 6.60 -24.02 13.50
CA LYS A 145 7.15 -25.13 12.70
C LYS A 145 8.67 -25.02 12.54
N ILE A 146 9.19 -23.83 12.28
CA ILE A 146 10.64 -23.57 12.16
C ILE A 146 11.35 -23.91 13.47
N LEU A 147 10.84 -23.39 14.60
CA LEU A 147 11.42 -23.62 15.92
C LEU A 147 11.30 -25.07 16.37
N ALA A 148 10.16 -25.72 16.11
CA ALA A 148 9.92 -27.12 16.43
C ALA A 148 10.90 -28.03 15.70
N GLN A 149 11.23 -27.72 14.44
CA GLN A 149 12.24 -28.45 13.68
C GLN A 149 13.66 -28.19 14.20
N LYS A 150 13.98 -26.93 14.54
CA LYS A 150 15.31 -26.52 15.05
C LYS A 150 15.65 -27.12 16.42
N TRP A 151 14.66 -27.20 17.31
CA TRP A 151 14.81 -27.66 18.68
C TRP A 151 14.24 -29.06 18.92
N HIS A 152 13.90 -29.81 17.87
CA HIS A 152 13.38 -31.17 18.01
C HIS A 152 14.41 -32.06 18.73
N PRO A 153 14.03 -32.83 19.77
CA PRO A 153 14.98 -33.63 20.56
C PRO A 153 15.74 -34.66 19.71
N ASP A 154 15.12 -35.18 18.65
CA ASP A 154 15.76 -36.15 17.75
C ASP A 154 16.72 -35.50 16.73
N VAL A 155 16.54 -34.22 16.43
CA VAL A 155 17.34 -33.49 15.42
C VAL A 155 18.48 -32.73 16.08
N ASN A 156 18.24 -32.19 17.28
CA ASN A 156 19.19 -31.35 18.00
C ASN A 156 19.72 -32.09 19.23
N PRO A 157 21.01 -32.46 19.27
CA PRO A 157 21.61 -33.23 20.35
C PRO A 157 21.91 -32.40 21.62
N SER A 158 21.56 -31.11 21.64
CA SER A 158 21.78 -30.26 22.81
C SER A 158 20.94 -30.72 24.02
N PRO A 159 21.50 -30.78 25.24
CA PRO A 159 20.76 -31.14 26.44
C PRO A 159 19.64 -30.13 26.77
N GLU A 160 19.72 -28.91 26.25
CA GLU A 160 18.71 -27.86 26.42
C GLU A 160 17.55 -27.94 25.40
N ALA A 161 17.71 -28.74 24.34
CA ALA A 161 16.74 -28.83 23.25
C ALA A 161 15.37 -29.28 23.74
N LEU A 162 15.33 -30.29 24.62
CA LEU A 162 14.07 -30.78 25.20
C LEU A 162 13.33 -29.69 25.98
N GLY A 163 14.04 -28.93 26.83
CA GLY A 163 13.46 -27.85 27.63
C GLY A 163 12.96 -26.69 26.77
N ARG A 164 13.73 -26.30 25.75
CA ARG A 164 13.32 -25.28 24.78
C ARG A 164 12.10 -25.72 23.96
N PHE A 165 12.09 -26.96 23.48
CA PHE A 165 10.99 -27.52 22.70
C PHE A 165 9.67 -27.58 23.49
N GLN A 166 9.75 -28.01 24.75
CA GLN A 166 8.59 -28.00 25.65
C GLN A 166 8.05 -26.58 25.87
N LEU A 167 8.93 -25.61 26.10
CA LEU A 167 8.54 -24.21 26.27
C LEU A 167 7.84 -23.66 25.02
N ILE A 168 8.45 -23.84 23.84
CA ILE A 168 7.88 -23.43 22.54
C ILE A 168 6.48 -24.02 22.35
N THR A 169 6.34 -25.33 22.60
CA THR A 169 5.07 -26.05 22.42
C THR A 169 4.00 -25.54 23.38
N ASN A 170 4.34 -25.28 24.64
CA ASN A 170 3.40 -24.79 25.64
C ASN A 170 2.91 -23.38 25.30
N ILE A 171 3.82 -22.47 24.94
CA ILE A 171 3.46 -21.11 24.52
C ILE A 171 2.57 -21.17 23.27
N TYR A 172 2.97 -21.95 22.25
CA TYR A 172 2.20 -22.07 21.02
C TYR A 172 0.77 -22.57 21.27
N LYS A 173 0.60 -23.63 22.07
CA LYS A 173 -0.72 -24.17 22.41
C LYS A 173 -1.60 -23.12 23.11
N ALA A 174 -1.05 -22.44 24.11
CA ALA A 174 -1.76 -21.41 24.86
C ALA A 174 -2.23 -20.25 23.95
N LEU A 175 -1.34 -19.75 23.11
CA LEU A 175 -1.65 -18.67 22.16
C LEU A 175 -2.66 -19.13 21.10
N ARG A 176 -2.47 -20.32 20.51
CA ARG A 176 -3.29 -20.82 19.41
C ARG A 176 -4.75 -21.05 19.82
N SER A 177 -4.99 -21.49 21.06
CA SER A 177 -6.32 -21.77 21.57
C SER A 177 -7.20 -20.52 21.69
N GLN A 178 -6.62 -19.36 22.05
CA GLN A 178 -7.37 -18.12 22.27
C GLN A 178 -6.86 -16.95 21.42
N TRP A 179 -6.24 -17.26 20.27
CA TRP A 179 -5.60 -16.27 19.40
C TRP A 179 -6.51 -15.11 19.05
N PHE A 180 -7.63 -15.41 18.37
CA PHE A 180 -8.56 -14.38 17.89
C PHE A 180 -9.36 -13.70 19.01
N ALA A 181 -9.40 -14.30 20.20
CA ALA A 181 -10.19 -13.80 21.32
C ALA A 181 -9.39 -12.86 22.24
N LYS A 182 -8.12 -13.17 22.51
CA LYS A 182 -7.33 -12.47 23.53
C LYS A 182 -5.90 -12.12 23.14
N TYR A 183 -5.29 -12.90 22.25
CA TYR A 183 -3.84 -12.90 22.07
C TYR A 183 -3.37 -12.32 20.73
N SER A 184 -4.27 -12.04 19.81
CA SER A 184 -3.90 -11.44 18.51
C SER A 184 -3.46 -9.98 18.69
N PRO A 185 -2.29 -9.58 18.17
CA PRO A 185 -1.81 -8.19 18.19
C PRO A 185 -2.75 -7.18 17.51
N LEU A 186 -3.65 -7.68 16.66
CA LEU A 186 -4.63 -6.89 15.91
C LEU A 186 -5.91 -6.58 16.71
N ILE A 187 -6.06 -7.15 17.92
CA ILE A 187 -7.18 -6.84 18.82
C ILE A 187 -6.91 -5.48 19.46
N ALA A 188 -7.92 -4.61 19.48
CA ALA A 188 -7.83 -3.30 20.12
C ALA A 188 -7.42 -3.42 21.59
N LYS A 189 -6.47 -2.56 22.02
CA LYS A 189 -5.90 -2.55 23.37
C LYS A 189 -6.97 -2.49 24.47
N GLU A 190 -8.02 -1.70 24.24
CA GLU A 190 -9.17 -1.53 25.13
C GLU A 190 -9.89 -2.85 25.47
N LYS A 191 -9.91 -3.81 24.53
CA LYS A 191 -10.59 -5.10 24.73
C LYS A 191 -9.79 -6.09 25.58
N ILE A 192 -8.47 -5.97 25.57
CA ILE A 192 -7.58 -6.85 26.34
C ILE A 192 -7.39 -6.28 27.76
N GLY A 193 -7.24 -4.96 27.86
CA GLY A 193 -6.98 -4.25 29.10
C GLY A 193 -5.49 -4.16 29.42
N ASP A 194 -5.07 -3.01 29.96
CA ASP A 194 -3.65 -2.71 30.24
C ASP A 194 -3.02 -3.67 31.25
N LEU A 195 -3.79 -4.13 32.23
CA LEU A 195 -3.31 -5.06 33.26
C LEU A 195 -2.89 -6.41 32.65
N ALA A 196 -3.66 -6.93 31.69
CA ALA A 196 -3.31 -8.18 31.02
C ALA A 196 -2.02 -8.04 30.19
N ILE A 197 -1.83 -6.88 29.55
CA ILE A 197 -0.61 -6.57 28.81
C ILE A 197 0.58 -6.52 29.78
N GLN A 198 0.48 -5.77 30.89
CA GLN A 198 1.54 -5.69 31.90
C GLN A 198 1.92 -7.07 32.46
N LEU A 199 0.92 -7.92 32.74
CA LEU A 199 1.15 -9.29 33.18
C LEU A 199 1.91 -10.11 32.13
N ALA A 200 1.60 -9.94 30.84
CA ALA A 200 2.33 -10.61 29.76
C ALA A 200 3.81 -10.20 29.72
N TYR A 201 4.12 -8.91 29.98
CA TYR A 201 5.51 -8.41 30.06
C TYR A 201 6.23 -8.87 31.33
N ALA A 202 5.52 -9.06 32.44
CA ALA A 202 6.10 -9.49 33.71
C ALA A 202 6.51 -10.97 33.74
N VAL A 203 6.13 -11.77 32.73
CA VAL A 203 6.47 -13.19 32.65
C VAL A 203 7.99 -13.37 32.53
N LYS A 204 8.60 -14.00 33.53
CA LYS A 204 10.00 -14.41 33.50
C LYS A 204 10.13 -15.77 32.81
N LEU A 205 10.91 -15.81 31.74
CA LEU A 205 11.20 -17.04 31.00
C LEU A 205 12.56 -17.62 31.43
N PRO A 206 12.70 -18.95 31.40
CA PRO A 206 13.96 -19.62 31.77
C PRO A 206 15.11 -19.34 30.79
N TYR A 207 14.78 -19.00 29.55
CA TYR A 207 15.75 -18.70 28.49
C TYR A 207 15.44 -17.32 27.89
N PRO A 208 16.46 -16.57 27.43
CA PRO A 208 16.22 -15.31 26.75
C PRO A 208 15.52 -15.56 25.40
N PRO A 209 14.47 -14.78 25.03
CA PRO A 209 13.70 -15.00 23.81
C PRO A 209 14.55 -15.04 22.53
N GLU A 210 15.58 -14.21 22.45
CA GLU A 210 16.47 -14.13 21.27
C GLU A 210 17.26 -15.43 21.04
N SER A 211 17.53 -16.21 22.09
CA SER A 211 18.31 -17.46 21.97
C SER A 211 17.60 -18.57 21.20
N PHE A 212 16.29 -18.46 20.98
CA PHE A 212 15.54 -19.45 20.22
C PHE A 212 15.79 -19.34 18.71
N TRP A 213 16.12 -18.13 18.25
CA TRP A 213 16.27 -17.78 16.84
C TRP A 213 17.71 -17.67 16.37
N ALA A 214 18.66 -17.34 17.26
CA ALA A 214 20.11 -17.42 17.03
C ALA A 214 20.52 -18.84 16.58
#